data_AF-A0A4Q7P1W9-F1
#
_entry.id   AF-A0A4Q7P1W9-F1
#
_cell.length_a   1.000
_cell.length_b   1.000
_cell.length_c   1.000
_cell.angle_alpha   90.00
_cell.angle_beta   90.00
_cell.angle_gamma   90.00
#
_symmetry.space_group_name_H-M   'P 1'
#
loop_
_entity.id
_entity.type
_entity.pdbx_description
1 polymer ?
#
loop_
_entity_poly.entity_id
_entity_poly.type
_entity_poly.pdbx_seq_one_letter_code
_entity_poly.pdbx_strand_id
1 'polypeptide(L)'
;MNLIKLDFTTTINLDEFIASWSKLYSYPLEYKYSNSIHKDEFDEDDIKSLFEWKNGMNLSTAKNDSLENKVLSKINIINDLKTQKNLDLKTFKVEFYNLSAVWKIFLLHVIKPNEYPIYDQHVHRTYLFINDLDWSNISNSSISNKNKEAFYFNEYCKFIKKSDFKDLRAMDKAFFAFGQFLKKYGDVFTTS
;
A
#
# COMPACT_ATOMS: atom_id res chain seq x y z
N MET A 1 -16.04 -32.17 14.47
CA MET A 1 -15.65 -30.75 14.41
C MET A 1 -16.32 -30.16 13.17
N ASN A 2 -17.40 -29.40 13.35
CA ASN A 2 -18.09 -28.76 12.22
C ASN A 2 -17.24 -27.59 11.77
N LEU A 3 -16.58 -27.73 10.62
CA LEU A 3 -15.95 -26.62 9.95
C LEU A 3 -17.07 -25.73 9.40
N ILE A 4 -17.16 -24.50 9.91
CA ILE A 4 -18.04 -23.50 9.36
C ILE A 4 -17.54 -23.23 7.93
N LYS A 5 -18.33 -23.64 6.94
CA LYS A 5 -18.11 -23.24 5.55
C LYS A 5 -18.54 -21.78 5.48
N LEU A 6 -17.58 -20.87 5.37
CA LEU A 6 -17.87 -19.46 5.13
C LEU A 6 -18.39 -19.35 3.69
N ASP A 7 -19.71 -19.17 3.57
CA ASP A 7 -20.37 -18.89 2.32
C ASP A 7 -20.24 -17.38 2.04
N PHE A 8 -19.42 -17.03 1.04
CA PHE A 8 -19.19 -15.64 0.61
C PHE A 8 -20.11 -15.24 -0.54
N THR A 9 -21.25 -15.91 -0.76
CA THR A 9 -22.26 -15.54 -1.77
C THR A 9 -22.96 -14.21 -1.50
N THR A 10 -22.64 -13.53 -0.39
CA THR A 10 -23.11 -12.17 -0.12
C THR A 10 -22.31 -11.16 -0.93
N THR A 11 -23.00 -10.27 -1.64
CA THR A 11 -22.43 -9.02 -2.14
C THR A 11 -21.67 -8.34 -1.00
N ILE A 12 -20.35 -8.26 -1.12
CA ILE A 12 -19.50 -7.64 -0.11
C ILE A 12 -19.84 -6.16 -0.07
N ASN A 13 -20.55 -5.72 0.97
CA ASN A 13 -20.63 -4.31 1.28
C ASN A 13 -19.22 -3.84 1.64
N LEU A 14 -18.59 -3.05 0.76
CA LEU A 14 -17.21 -2.61 0.91
C LEU A 14 -16.99 -1.83 2.22
N ASP A 15 -17.98 -1.05 2.65
CA ASP A 15 -17.90 -0.28 3.90
C ASP A 15 -17.87 -1.21 5.12
N GLU A 16 -18.74 -2.23 5.15
CA GLU A 16 -18.77 -3.23 6.22
C GLU A 16 -17.49 -4.07 6.23
N PHE A 17 -17.00 -4.43 5.05
CA PHE A 17 -15.73 -5.12 4.89
C PHE A 17 -14.59 -4.30 5.50
N ILE A 18 -14.47 -3.02 5.12
CA ILE A 18 -13.43 -2.13 5.63
C ILE A 18 -13.58 -1.94 7.14
N ALA A 19 -14.79 -1.67 7.63
CA ALA A 19 -15.06 -1.46 9.05
C ALA A 19 -14.74 -2.70 9.90
N SER A 20 -14.88 -3.90 9.35
CA SER A 20 -14.58 -5.16 10.04
C SER A 20 -13.10 -5.47 10.03
N TRP A 21 -12.46 -5.46 8.86
CA TRP A 21 -11.06 -5.88 8.72
C TRP A 21 -10.06 -4.83 9.22
N SER A 22 -10.40 -3.54 9.17
CA SER A 22 -9.53 -2.50 9.72
C SER A 22 -9.30 -2.63 11.23
N LYS A 23 -10.27 -3.19 11.98
CA LYS A 23 -10.16 -3.47 13.43
C LYS A 23 -9.15 -4.58 13.74
N LEU A 24 -8.89 -5.47 12.78
CA LEU A 24 -7.93 -6.56 12.91
C LEU A 24 -6.51 -6.13 12.52
N TYR A 25 -6.34 -4.90 12.05
CA TYR A 25 -5.01 -4.35 11.78
C TYR A 25 -4.27 -4.13 13.09
N SER A 26 -3.14 -4.82 13.22
CA SER A 26 -2.17 -4.63 14.29
C SER A 26 -0.79 -4.50 13.68
N TYR A 27 -0.13 -3.37 13.95
CA TYR A 27 1.19 -3.08 13.43
C TYR A 27 2.03 -2.34 14.46
N PRO A 28 3.08 -2.98 15.03
CA PRO A 28 3.83 -2.41 16.15
C PRO A 28 4.47 -1.05 15.88
N LEU A 29 4.80 -0.76 14.61
CA LEU A 29 5.49 0.47 14.22
C LEU A 29 4.55 1.59 13.78
N GLU A 30 3.22 1.46 13.93
CA GLU A 30 2.24 2.43 13.42
C GLU A 30 2.52 3.87 13.84
N TYR A 31 3.08 4.07 15.03
CA TYR A 31 3.48 5.39 15.53
C TYR A 31 4.46 6.11 14.59
N LYS A 32 5.37 5.38 13.92
CA LYS A 32 6.32 5.96 12.95
C LYS A 32 5.59 6.55 11.73
N TYR A 33 4.49 5.93 11.32
CA TYR A 33 3.67 6.46 10.24
C TYR A 33 2.88 7.67 10.68
N SER A 34 2.10 7.55 11.77
CA SER A 34 1.21 8.62 12.23
C SER A 34 1.95 9.90 12.60
N ASN A 35 3.16 9.79 13.15
CA ASN A 35 3.94 10.94 13.60
C ASN A 35 4.56 11.76 12.44
N SER A 36 4.78 11.13 11.28
CA SER A 36 5.48 11.77 10.17
C SER A 36 4.58 12.09 8.99
N ILE A 37 3.65 11.20 8.60
CA ILE A 37 2.94 11.28 7.31
C ILE A 37 2.20 12.60 7.04
N HIS A 38 1.71 13.25 8.11
CA HIS A 38 0.90 14.47 8.05
C HIS A 38 1.70 15.78 8.17
N LYS A 39 3.01 15.71 8.39
CA LYS A 39 3.85 16.93 8.38
C LYS A 39 3.77 17.61 7.02
N ASP A 40 3.86 18.93 6.99
CA ASP A 40 3.80 19.72 5.74
C ASP A 40 5.09 19.67 4.95
N GLU A 41 6.22 19.61 5.65
CA GLU A 41 7.57 19.46 5.12
C GLU A 41 8.25 18.30 5.84
N PHE A 42 9.01 17.49 5.09
CA PHE A 42 9.75 16.36 5.64
C PHE A 42 11.22 16.72 5.82
N ASP A 43 11.76 16.30 6.96
CA ASP A 43 13.19 16.12 7.14
C ASP A 43 13.62 14.66 6.83
N GLU A 44 14.92 14.38 6.92
CA GLU A 44 15.44 13.03 6.63
C GLU A 44 14.90 11.97 7.62
N ASP A 45 14.72 12.34 8.89
CA ASP A 45 14.24 11.44 9.94
C ASP A 45 12.78 11.05 9.71
N ASP A 46 11.96 11.96 9.18
CA ASP A 46 10.59 11.69 8.78
C ASP A 46 10.51 10.64 7.68
N ILE A 47 11.26 10.85 6.59
CA ILE A 47 11.27 9.91 5.47
C ILE A 47 11.82 8.56 5.93
N LYS A 48 12.89 8.55 6.73
CA LYS A 48 13.45 7.32 7.28
C LYS A 48 12.45 6.58 8.17
N SER A 49 11.75 7.30 9.05
CA SER A 49 10.70 6.74 9.91
C SER A 49 9.59 6.09 9.11
N LEU A 50 9.13 6.75 8.03
CA LEU A 50 8.11 6.22 7.11
C LEU A 50 8.59 4.97 6.37
N PHE A 51 9.84 4.93 5.92
CA PHE A 51 10.39 3.76 5.23
C PHE A 51 10.62 2.57 6.17
N GLU A 52 11.05 2.82 7.41
CA GLU A 52 11.14 1.80 8.45
C GLU A 52 9.75 1.26 8.83
N TRP A 53 8.75 2.12 8.94
CA TRP A 53 7.36 1.71 9.09
C TRP A 53 6.95 0.78 7.94
N LYS A 54 7.17 1.17 6.68
CA LYS A 54 6.75 0.33 5.54
C LYS A 54 7.51 -1.00 5.48
N ASN A 55 8.76 -1.01 5.93
CA ASN A 55 9.60 -2.21 5.99
C ASN A 55 9.18 -3.16 7.13
N GLY A 56 8.59 -2.63 8.21
CA GLY A 56 8.17 -3.39 9.40
C GLY A 56 9.27 -3.65 10.41
N MET A 57 10.47 -3.13 10.15
CA MET A 57 11.65 -3.19 11.00
C MET A 57 12.66 -2.17 10.51
N ASN A 58 13.76 -2.00 11.24
CA ASN A 58 14.88 -1.17 10.79
C ASN A 58 15.38 -1.63 9.41
N LEU A 59 15.79 -0.67 8.59
CA LEU A 59 16.32 -0.96 7.26
C LEU A 59 17.68 -1.66 7.37
N SER A 60 17.92 -2.64 6.49
CA SER A 60 19.26 -3.19 6.31
C SER A 60 20.19 -2.15 5.67
N THR A 61 21.51 -2.32 5.76
CA THR A 61 22.49 -1.42 5.14
C THR A 61 22.17 -1.13 3.67
N ALA A 62 21.99 -2.17 2.85
CA ALA A 62 21.65 -2.00 1.44
C ALA A 62 20.32 -1.24 1.20
N LYS A 63 19.35 -1.35 2.11
CA LYS A 63 18.09 -0.59 2.03
C LYS A 63 18.28 0.87 2.46
N ASN A 64 19.10 1.12 3.49
CA ASN A 64 19.51 2.46 3.88
C ASN A 64 20.26 3.15 2.74
N ASP A 65 21.27 2.50 2.15
CA ASP A 65 22.02 3.05 1.03
C ASP A 65 21.09 3.39 -0.15
N SER A 66 20.09 2.53 -0.43
CA SER A 66 19.11 2.81 -1.47
C SER A 66 18.17 3.96 -1.10
N LEU A 67 17.80 4.13 0.17
CA LEU A 67 16.98 5.24 0.65
C LEU A 67 17.76 6.55 0.54
N GLU A 68 18.98 6.58 1.05
CA GLU A 68 19.87 7.75 1.02
C GLU A 68 20.10 8.23 -0.41
N ASN A 69 20.56 7.32 -1.28
CA ASN A 69 20.98 7.70 -2.63
C ASN A 69 19.82 8.00 -3.59
N LYS A 70 18.64 7.39 -3.40
CA LYS A 70 17.53 7.49 -4.37
C LYS A 70 16.36 8.33 -3.88
N VAL A 71 16.27 8.61 -2.58
CA VAL A 71 15.12 9.29 -1.97
C VAL A 71 15.59 10.51 -1.18
N LEU A 72 16.44 10.34 -0.16
CA LEU A 72 16.86 11.45 0.72
C LEU A 72 17.71 12.49 -0.03
N SER A 73 18.55 12.05 -0.97
CA SER A 73 19.29 12.95 -1.87
C SER A 73 18.39 13.87 -2.71
N LYS A 74 17.07 13.60 -2.74
CA LYS A 74 16.04 14.35 -3.48
C LYS A 74 14.97 14.93 -2.56
N ILE A 75 15.23 15.09 -1.27
CA ILE A 75 14.23 15.53 -0.28
C ILE A 75 13.58 16.87 -0.64
N ASN A 76 14.34 17.82 -1.21
CA ASN A 76 13.80 19.09 -1.68
C ASN A 76 12.72 18.88 -2.76
N ILE A 77 12.94 17.95 -3.70
CA ILE A 77 11.95 17.60 -4.74
C ILE A 77 10.71 16.97 -4.10
N ILE A 78 10.89 16.13 -3.08
CA ILE A 78 9.77 15.50 -2.34
C ILE A 78 8.90 16.59 -1.69
N ASN A 79 9.53 17.54 -0.98
CA ASN A 79 8.84 18.64 -0.32
C ASN A 79 8.18 19.58 -1.34
N ASP A 80 8.84 19.90 -2.46
CA ASP A 80 8.26 20.67 -3.55
C ASP A 80 6.99 19.99 -4.12
N LEU A 81 7.05 18.69 -4.44
CA LEU A 81 5.89 17.94 -4.93
C LEU A 81 4.76 17.87 -3.90
N LYS A 82 5.09 17.85 -2.61
CA LYS A 82 4.12 17.78 -1.51
C LYS A 82 3.32 19.07 -1.34
N THR A 83 3.93 20.23 -1.57
CA THR A 83 3.24 21.52 -1.48
C THR A 83 2.31 21.80 -2.66
N GLN A 84 2.54 21.14 -3.81
CA GLN A 84 1.71 21.34 -5.01
C GLN A 84 0.26 20.91 -4.79
N LYS A 85 -0.71 21.71 -5.26
CA LYS A 85 -2.13 21.33 -5.18
C LYS A 85 -2.42 20.02 -5.94
N ASN A 86 -1.88 19.90 -7.15
CA ASN A 86 -1.92 18.68 -7.96
C ASN A 86 -0.48 18.22 -8.17
N LEU A 87 -0.18 16.97 -7.84
CA LEU A 87 1.17 16.43 -7.95
C LEU A 87 1.61 16.33 -9.42
N ASP A 88 2.80 16.87 -9.74
CA ASP A 88 3.43 16.65 -11.04
C ASP A 88 3.95 15.21 -11.16
N LEU A 89 3.08 14.33 -11.66
CA LEU A 89 3.36 12.91 -11.79
C LEU A 89 4.46 12.62 -12.82
N LYS A 90 4.69 13.50 -13.79
CA LYS A 90 5.76 13.34 -14.77
C LYS A 90 7.11 13.53 -14.09
N THR A 91 7.27 14.63 -13.35
CA THR A 91 8.49 14.90 -12.58
C THR A 91 8.73 13.79 -11.57
N PHE A 92 7.72 13.38 -10.81
CA PHE A 92 7.82 12.25 -9.87
C PHE A 92 8.35 10.97 -10.55
N LYS A 93 7.78 10.58 -11.70
CA LYS A 93 8.18 9.35 -12.41
C LYS A 93 9.61 9.42 -12.94
N VAL A 94 10.05 10.59 -13.40
CA VAL A 94 11.42 10.81 -13.89
C VAL A 94 12.39 10.76 -12.72
N GLU A 95 12.12 11.48 -11.63
CA GLU A 95 13.05 11.59 -10.52
C GLU A 95 13.20 10.28 -9.74
N PHE A 96 12.12 9.51 -9.60
CA PHE A 96 12.11 8.29 -8.80
C PHE A 96 12.07 7.00 -9.65
N TYR A 97 12.47 7.06 -10.92
CA TYR A 97 12.38 5.93 -11.86
C TYR A 97 13.10 4.65 -11.36
N ASN A 98 14.21 4.82 -10.63
CA ASN A 98 15.08 3.76 -10.09
C ASN A 98 14.57 3.07 -8.82
N LEU A 99 13.40 3.46 -8.32
CA LEU A 99 12.74 2.75 -7.22
C LEU A 99 11.97 1.53 -7.76
N SER A 100 11.91 0.47 -6.96
CA SER A 100 10.98 -0.63 -7.25
C SER A 100 9.53 -0.14 -7.11
N ALA A 101 8.60 -0.80 -7.79
CA ALA A 101 7.22 -0.32 -7.89
C ALA A 101 6.56 -0.09 -6.52
N VAL A 102 6.73 -1.01 -5.58
CA VAL A 102 6.14 -0.91 -4.22
C VAL A 102 6.71 0.29 -3.46
N TRP A 103 8.02 0.50 -3.48
CA TRP A 103 8.65 1.64 -2.80
C TRP A 103 8.35 2.97 -3.49
N LYS A 104 8.28 2.97 -4.82
CA LYS A 104 7.90 4.14 -5.62
C LYS A 104 6.47 4.56 -5.32
N ILE A 105 5.52 3.62 -5.34
CA ILE A 105 4.13 3.90 -4.99
C ILE A 105 4.00 4.33 -3.52
N PHE A 106 4.76 3.71 -2.62
CA PHE A 106 4.77 4.16 -1.23
C PHE A 106 5.26 5.60 -1.08
N LEU A 107 6.31 6.00 -1.80
CA LEU A 107 6.77 7.40 -1.80
C LEU A 107 5.69 8.34 -2.35
N LEU A 108 4.95 7.93 -3.37
CA LEU A 108 3.83 8.71 -3.91
C LEU A 108 2.72 8.92 -2.85
N HIS A 109 2.39 7.86 -2.11
CA HIS A 109 1.50 7.95 -0.95
C HIS A 109 2.07 8.88 0.14
N VAL A 110 3.37 8.83 0.43
CA VAL A 110 4.00 9.74 1.41
C VAL A 110 3.82 11.21 1.03
N ILE A 111 3.93 11.54 -0.26
CA ILE A 111 3.78 12.91 -0.76
C ILE A 111 2.31 13.36 -0.72
N LYS A 112 1.37 12.49 -1.12
CA LYS A 112 -0.07 12.78 -1.19
C LYS A 112 -0.91 11.61 -0.61
N PRO A 113 -0.98 11.47 0.72
CA PRO A 113 -1.57 10.29 1.37
C PRO A 113 -3.09 10.17 1.17
N ASN A 114 -3.76 11.29 0.89
CA ASN A 114 -5.20 11.35 0.65
C ASN A 114 -5.58 11.16 -0.83
N GLU A 115 -4.60 11.08 -1.73
CA GLU A 115 -4.83 10.91 -3.19
C GLU A 115 -4.37 9.55 -3.67
N TYR A 116 -3.22 9.08 -3.17
CA TYR A 116 -2.59 7.84 -3.61
C TYR A 116 -2.63 6.81 -2.48
N PRO A 117 -3.47 5.76 -2.58
CA PRO A 117 -3.57 4.72 -1.55
C PRO A 117 -2.30 3.87 -1.47
N ILE A 118 -2.06 3.24 -0.33
CA ILE A 118 -0.93 2.32 -0.15
C ILE A 118 -1.12 1.08 -1.03
N TYR A 119 -0.01 0.56 -1.55
CA TYR A 119 0.00 -0.65 -2.36
C TYR A 119 1.14 -1.58 -1.97
N ASP A 120 0.80 -2.86 -1.78
CA ASP A 120 1.75 -3.97 -1.71
C ASP A 120 1.06 -5.29 -2.10
N GLN A 121 1.76 -6.41 -1.91
CA GLN A 121 1.24 -7.73 -2.25
C GLN A 121 -0.06 -8.12 -1.51
N HIS A 122 -0.28 -7.61 -0.28
CA HIS A 122 -1.48 -7.92 0.50
C HIS A 122 -2.66 -7.11 0.00
N VAL A 123 -2.44 -5.83 -0.30
CA VAL A 123 -3.42 -4.98 -0.99
C VAL A 123 -3.82 -5.58 -2.34
N HIS A 124 -2.83 -6.00 -3.14
CA HIS A 124 -3.07 -6.64 -4.43
C HIS A 124 -3.90 -7.93 -4.28
N ARG A 125 -3.53 -8.80 -3.33
CA ARG A 125 -4.26 -10.04 -3.05
C ARG A 125 -5.71 -9.78 -2.67
N THR A 126 -5.95 -8.80 -1.78
CA THR A 126 -7.30 -8.42 -1.36
C THR A 126 -8.11 -7.89 -2.53
N TYR A 127 -7.54 -7.00 -3.35
CA TYR A 127 -8.22 -6.48 -4.54
C TYR A 127 -8.67 -7.61 -5.47
N LEU A 128 -7.78 -8.57 -5.76
CA LEU A 128 -8.12 -9.69 -6.64
C LEU A 128 -9.25 -10.54 -6.04
N PHE A 129 -9.19 -10.85 -4.74
CA PHE A 129 -10.24 -11.60 -4.05
C PHE A 129 -11.62 -10.93 -4.16
N ILE A 130 -11.72 -9.64 -3.81
CA ILE A 130 -13.02 -8.95 -3.79
C ILE A 130 -13.61 -8.70 -5.19
N ASN A 131 -12.81 -8.91 -6.24
CA ASN A 131 -13.23 -8.78 -7.63
C ASN A 131 -13.33 -10.15 -8.33
N ASP A 132 -13.36 -11.27 -7.59
CA ASP A 132 -13.42 -12.64 -8.12
C ASP A 132 -12.31 -12.97 -9.15
N LEU A 133 -11.10 -12.47 -8.90
CA LEU A 133 -9.90 -12.75 -9.69
C LEU A 133 -8.96 -13.71 -8.94
N ASP A 134 -8.07 -14.40 -9.66
CA ASP A 134 -7.11 -15.34 -9.05
C ASP A 134 -6.11 -14.62 -8.14
N TRP A 135 -6.29 -14.79 -6.83
CA TRP A 135 -5.48 -14.20 -5.76
C TRP A 135 -4.45 -15.18 -5.16
N SER A 136 -4.41 -16.43 -5.63
CA SER A 136 -3.63 -17.51 -5.02
C SER A 136 -2.12 -17.39 -5.27
N ASN A 137 -1.70 -16.95 -6.46
CA ASN A 137 -0.29 -16.90 -6.86
C ASN A 137 0.33 -15.49 -6.79
N ILE A 138 0.08 -14.78 -5.69
CA ILE A 138 0.58 -13.41 -5.50
C ILE A 138 1.80 -13.40 -4.60
N SER A 139 2.95 -13.04 -5.19
CA SER A 139 4.19 -12.77 -4.49
C SER A 139 4.86 -11.51 -5.06
N ASN A 140 5.79 -10.92 -4.30
CA ASN A 140 6.56 -9.79 -4.80
C ASN A 140 7.40 -10.11 -6.05
N SER A 141 7.71 -11.37 -6.34
CA SER A 141 8.44 -11.79 -7.53
C SER A 141 7.54 -12.25 -8.67
N SER A 142 6.26 -12.58 -8.43
CA SER A 142 5.36 -13.05 -9.49
C SER A 142 4.89 -11.94 -10.44
N ILE A 143 4.93 -10.67 -10.00
CA ILE A 143 4.51 -9.52 -10.80
C ILE A 143 5.70 -8.56 -10.99
N SER A 144 6.01 -8.23 -12.24
CA SER A 144 7.07 -7.27 -12.59
C SER A 144 6.75 -5.85 -12.06
N ASN A 145 7.78 -5.02 -11.85
CA ASN A 145 7.58 -3.63 -11.43
C ASN A 145 6.69 -2.86 -12.42
N LYS A 146 6.89 -3.05 -13.73
CA LYS A 146 6.07 -2.43 -14.78
C LYS A 146 4.59 -2.81 -14.64
N ASN A 147 4.30 -4.09 -14.41
CA ASN A 147 2.92 -4.56 -14.28
C ASN A 147 2.29 -4.10 -12.96
N LYS A 148 3.06 -4.01 -11.86
CA LYS A 148 2.59 -3.43 -10.60
C LYS A 148 2.20 -1.97 -10.75
N GLU A 149 3.04 -1.15 -11.41
CA GLU A 149 2.74 0.26 -11.66
C GLU A 149 1.53 0.41 -12.60
N ALA A 150 1.46 -0.39 -13.67
CA ALA A 150 0.33 -0.37 -14.59
C ALA A 150 -0.98 -0.71 -13.87
N PHE A 151 -1.00 -1.81 -13.10
CA PHE A 151 -2.15 -2.19 -12.27
C PHE A 151 -2.54 -1.07 -11.30
N TYR A 152 -1.57 -0.51 -10.58
CA TYR A 152 -1.81 0.53 -9.59
C TYR A 152 -2.53 1.75 -10.20
N PHE A 153 -1.98 2.32 -11.27
CA PHE A 153 -2.54 3.53 -11.88
C PHE A 153 -3.80 3.25 -12.72
N ASN A 154 -3.85 2.13 -13.43
CA ASN A 154 -4.93 1.87 -14.40
C ASN A 154 -6.14 1.17 -13.80
N GLU A 155 -5.97 0.46 -12.70
CA GLU A 155 -7.03 -0.32 -12.06
C GLU A 155 -7.25 0.13 -10.62
N TYR A 156 -6.26 -0.03 -9.74
CA TYR A 156 -6.45 0.17 -8.29
C TYR A 156 -6.85 1.61 -7.95
N CYS A 157 -6.11 2.62 -8.41
CA CYS A 157 -6.49 4.03 -8.18
C CYS A 157 -7.88 4.36 -8.73
N LYS A 158 -8.28 3.75 -9.87
CA LYS A 158 -9.62 3.97 -10.43
C LYS A 158 -10.71 3.30 -9.60
N PHE A 159 -10.44 2.10 -9.09
CA PHE A 159 -11.34 1.39 -8.17
C PHE A 159 -11.57 2.22 -6.90
N ILE A 160 -10.50 2.74 -6.29
CA ILE A 160 -10.59 3.60 -5.10
C ILE A 160 -11.37 4.89 -5.39
N LYS A 161 -11.11 5.53 -6.53
CA LYS A 161 -11.86 6.74 -6.89
C LYS A 161 -13.35 6.46 -7.13
N LYS A 162 -13.70 5.26 -7.62
CA LYS A 162 -15.09 4.86 -7.88
C LYS A 162 -15.83 4.43 -6.61
N SER A 163 -15.14 3.95 -5.58
CA SER A 163 -15.77 3.51 -4.33
C SER A 163 -16.31 4.66 -3.48
N ASP A 164 -15.89 5.91 -3.76
CA ASP A 164 -16.20 7.11 -2.96
C ASP A 164 -15.83 6.98 -1.45
N PHE A 165 -14.94 6.02 -1.14
CA PHE A 165 -14.50 5.79 0.24
C PHE A 165 -13.48 6.85 0.66
N LYS A 166 -13.82 7.61 1.69
CA LYS A 166 -13.03 8.78 2.10
C LYS A 166 -11.82 8.44 2.98
N ASP A 167 -11.90 7.40 3.80
CA ASP A 167 -10.83 7.02 4.72
C ASP A 167 -9.87 6.01 4.08
N LEU A 168 -8.98 6.50 3.21
CA LEU A 168 -8.01 5.64 2.53
C LEU A 168 -7.17 4.82 3.52
N ARG A 169 -6.90 5.36 4.72
CA ARG A 169 -6.11 4.65 5.73
C ARG A 169 -6.88 3.47 6.33
N ALA A 170 -8.15 3.62 6.65
CA ALA A 170 -8.98 2.51 7.13
C ALA A 170 -9.07 1.39 6.08
N MET A 171 -9.21 1.77 4.81
CA MET A 171 -9.20 0.82 3.70
C MET A 171 -7.85 0.11 3.56
N ASP A 172 -6.73 0.83 3.61
CA ASP A 172 -5.39 0.25 3.56
C ASP A 172 -5.19 -0.76 4.70
N LYS A 173 -5.63 -0.42 5.92
CA LYS A 173 -5.59 -1.31 7.10
C LYS A 173 -6.41 -2.58 6.88
N ALA A 174 -7.62 -2.44 6.38
CA ALA A 174 -8.50 -3.56 6.08
C ALA A 174 -7.90 -4.48 4.99
N PHE A 175 -7.43 -3.89 3.90
CA PHE A 175 -6.87 -4.63 2.76
C PHE A 175 -5.59 -5.35 3.16
N PHE A 176 -4.75 -4.73 3.99
CA PHE A 176 -3.57 -5.36 4.53
C PHE A 176 -3.89 -6.53 5.47
N ALA A 177 -4.78 -6.33 6.44
CA ALA A 177 -5.18 -7.36 7.40
C ALA A 177 -5.80 -8.57 6.70
N PHE A 178 -6.74 -8.33 5.79
CA PHE A 178 -7.38 -9.40 5.01
C PHE A 178 -6.40 -10.09 4.06
N GLY A 179 -5.55 -9.33 3.38
CA GLY A 179 -4.56 -9.89 2.46
C GLY A 179 -3.51 -10.74 3.17
N GLN A 180 -3.22 -10.49 4.46
CA GLN A 180 -2.44 -11.39 5.31
C GLN A 180 -3.21 -12.65 5.68
N PHE A 181 -4.49 -12.51 6.05
CA PHE A 181 -5.38 -13.64 6.32
C PHE A 181 -5.46 -14.59 5.12
N LEU A 182 -5.74 -14.08 3.92
CA LEU A 182 -5.77 -14.87 2.68
C LEU A 182 -4.43 -15.56 2.41
N LYS A 183 -3.29 -14.92 2.69
CA LYS A 183 -1.98 -15.56 2.52
C LYS A 183 -1.81 -16.77 3.45
N LYS A 184 -2.30 -16.65 4.68
CA LYS A 184 -2.05 -17.63 5.75
C LYS A 184 -3.05 -18.78 5.72
N TYR A 185 -4.28 -18.51 5.31
CA TYR A 185 -5.41 -19.44 5.37
C TYR A 185 -6.04 -19.69 4.00
N GLY A 186 -5.38 -19.25 2.92
CA GLY A 186 -5.88 -19.27 1.56
C GLY A 186 -6.30 -20.65 1.07
N ASP A 187 -5.55 -21.67 1.45
CA ASP A 187 -5.76 -23.06 1.03
C ASP A 187 -7.10 -23.64 1.53
N VAL A 188 -7.69 -23.02 2.56
CA VAL A 188 -9.02 -23.39 3.05
C VAL A 188 -10.12 -22.98 2.05
N PHE A 189 -9.83 -22.02 1.16
CA PHE A 189 -10.78 -21.48 0.18
C PHE A 189 -10.64 -22.10 -1.23
N THR A 190 -9.56 -22.84 -1.50
CA THR A 190 -9.28 -23.43 -2.83
C THR A 190 -9.61 -24.92 -2.94
N THR A 191 -10.22 -25.51 -1.90
CA THR A 191 -10.68 -26.90 -1.95
C THR A 191 -12.10 -27.01 -2.50
N SER A 192 -12.18 -27.09 -3.83
CA SER A 192 -13.33 -27.59 -4.59
C SER A 192 -12.85 -28.50 -5.70
#